data_AF-A0A847EP04-F1
#
_entry.id   AF-A0A847EP04-F1
#
_cell.length_a   1.000
_cell.length_b   1.000
_cell.length_c   1.000
_cell.angle_alpha   90.00
_cell.angle_beta   90.00
_cell.angle_gamma   90.00
#
_symmetry.space_group_name_H-M   'P 1'
#
loop_
_entity.id
_entity.type
_entity.pdbx_description
1 polymer ?
#
loop_
_entity_poly.entity_id
_entity_poly.type
_entity_poly.pdbx_seq_one_letter_code
_entity_poly.pdbx_strand_id
1 'polypeptide(L)'
;MLIASAQASIGLVALFASIVIVVSYAWINIRQSRAEVGSEIELAPNRKPYYTDEELEGPRLDRVLALGLVGLFVVAITLPLYWLNEPGRQEGARQDFRRTFVNRGAALFDTTENGGYNCAFCHGGMTAEGNVVPYTITDANGQFVATVQWKAPALNTVMLRYTRAEVRDILIYGRTFSPMPAWGVAGGGPLNEQQLQNLIDYMESIQIDINDPDVREEFRAEIEAAVENEMRLAEEAGVPYATRGEAMFNLGYYSNYAGGAFACGRCHTTGWSYDEKGPDGNGALGPSLRGDVSTTRFPGPVVGFDQQVEFVCTGSEHGVRYGQNGQGTGRMPGFCQTPAEAPNPAETGEVGVEAREASDPATVGGMYSLEDVQEIVRYVRSL
;
A
#
# COMPACT_ATOMS: atom_id res chain seq x y z
N MET A 1 33.53 -24.92 -5.60
CA MET A 1 32.33 -25.23 -6.40
C MET A 1 31.39 -24.05 -6.27
N LEU A 2 31.32 -23.19 -7.28
CA LEU A 2 30.35 -22.09 -7.35
C LEU A 2 29.00 -22.72 -7.70
N ILE A 3 28.03 -22.62 -6.80
CA ILE A 3 26.65 -23.02 -7.08
C ILE A 3 26.08 -21.94 -8.00
N ALA A 4 26.16 -22.17 -9.30
CA ALA A 4 25.57 -21.32 -10.30
C ALA A 4 24.03 -21.34 -10.12
N SER A 5 23.40 -20.17 -10.07
CA SER A 5 21.94 -20.08 -10.13
C SER A 5 21.40 -20.82 -11.36
N ALA A 6 20.13 -21.25 -11.34
CA ALA A 6 19.53 -21.97 -12.47
C ALA A 6 19.71 -21.22 -13.81
N GLN A 7 19.64 -19.88 -13.76
CA GLN A 7 19.88 -19.00 -14.91
C GLN A 7 21.34 -19.03 -15.40
N ALA A 8 22.33 -19.03 -14.49
CA ALA A 8 23.75 -19.11 -14.85
C ALA A 8 24.12 -20.50 -15.43
N SER A 9 23.47 -21.55 -14.94
CA SER A 9 23.63 -22.92 -15.47
C SER A 9 23.08 -23.05 -16.89
N ILE A 10 21.89 -22.49 -17.16
CA ILE A 10 21.30 -22.45 -18.51
C ILE A 10 22.19 -21.65 -19.46
N GLY A 11 22.70 -20.49 -19.01
CA GLY A 11 23.61 -19.66 -19.81
C GLY A 11 24.90 -20.37 -20.21
N LEU A 12 25.50 -21.14 -19.30
CA LEU A 12 26.71 -21.92 -19.57
C LEU A 12 26.47 -23.07 -20.55
N VAL A 13 25.34 -23.76 -20.45
CA VAL A 13 24.96 -24.82 -21.40
C VAL A 13 24.71 -24.26 -22.79
N ALA A 14 24.01 -23.13 -22.91
CA ALA A 14 23.78 -22.45 -24.18
C ALA A 14 25.10 -21.97 -24.81
N LEU A 15 26.01 -21.39 -24.01
CA LEU A 15 27.34 -20.98 -24.47
C LEU A 15 28.12 -22.20 -25.00
N PHE A 16 28.19 -23.29 -24.24
CA PHE A 16 28.89 -24.50 -24.65
C PHE A 16 28.30 -25.07 -25.95
N ALA A 17 26.97 -25.17 -26.07
CA ALA A 17 26.31 -25.62 -27.29
C ALA A 17 26.65 -24.73 -28.50
N SER A 18 26.65 -23.41 -28.32
CA SER A 18 27.02 -22.47 -29.39
C SER A 18 28.47 -22.61 -29.83
N ILE A 19 29.41 -22.81 -28.90
CA ILE A 19 30.83 -23.08 -29.20
C ILE A 19 30.96 -24.39 -29.96
N VAL A 20 30.28 -25.46 -29.52
CA VAL A 20 30.30 -26.76 -30.21
C VAL A 20 29.77 -26.61 -31.63
N ILE A 21 28.67 -25.87 -31.85
CA ILE A 21 28.12 -25.61 -33.18
C ILE A 21 29.13 -24.88 -34.06
N VAL A 22 29.74 -23.80 -33.56
CA VAL A 22 30.72 -23.00 -34.32
C VAL A 22 31.97 -23.81 -34.64
N VAL A 23 32.51 -24.56 -33.69
CA VAL A 23 33.69 -25.42 -33.89
C VAL A 23 33.38 -26.54 -34.88
N SER A 24 32.20 -27.16 -34.77
CA SER A 24 31.76 -28.20 -35.71
C SER A 24 31.60 -27.65 -37.12
N TYR A 25 30.96 -26.49 -37.25
CA TYR A 25 30.79 -25.80 -38.53
C TYR A 25 32.13 -25.43 -39.14
N ALA A 26 33.03 -24.80 -38.36
CA ALA A 26 34.37 -24.43 -38.79
C ALA A 26 35.18 -25.66 -39.22
N TRP A 27 35.13 -26.75 -38.45
CA TRP A 27 35.83 -27.98 -38.77
C TRP A 27 35.33 -28.64 -40.06
N ILE A 28 34.01 -28.71 -40.25
CA ILE A 28 33.41 -29.23 -41.49
C ILE A 28 33.79 -28.34 -42.67
N ASN A 29 33.72 -27.02 -42.52
CA ASN A 29 34.00 -26.07 -43.59
C ASN A 29 35.50 -26.09 -43.98
N ILE A 30 36.40 -26.18 -43.00
CA ILE A 30 37.83 -26.37 -43.22
C ILE A 30 38.10 -27.70 -43.94
N ARG A 31 37.43 -28.80 -43.55
CA ARG A 31 37.56 -30.09 -44.25
C ARG A 31 36.98 -30.09 -45.65
N GLN A 32 35.96 -29.28 -45.90
CA GLN A 32 35.33 -29.13 -47.22
C GLN A 32 36.06 -28.11 -48.11
N SER A 33 36.97 -27.30 -47.55
CA SER A 33 37.81 -26.40 -48.34
C SER A 33 38.71 -27.21 -49.28
N ARG A 34 38.60 -26.93 -50.59
CA ARG A 34 39.41 -27.59 -51.63
C ARG A 34 40.76 -26.88 -51.79
N ALA A 35 41.80 -27.65 -52.10
CA ALA A 35 43.18 -27.17 -52.15
C ALA A 35 43.52 -26.27 -53.38
N GLU A 36 42.58 -26.05 -54.29
CA GLU A 36 42.85 -25.54 -55.65
C GLU A 36 42.03 -24.28 -55.96
N VAL A 37 42.73 -23.15 -56.17
CA VAL A 37 42.15 -21.86 -56.52
C VAL A 37 41.59 -21.91 -57.95
N GLY A 38 40.30 -21.60 -58.14
CA GLY A 38 39.58 -21.65 -59.42
C GLY A 38 38.57 -22.81 -59.55
N SER A 39 38.46 -23.67 -58.54
CA SER A 39 37.45 -24.75 -58.50
C SER A 39 36.07 -24.29 -58.02
N GLU A 40 35.96 -23.04 -57.59
CA GLU A 40 34.74 -22.34 -57.16
C GLU A 40 33.84 -21.86 -58.32
N ILE A 41 34.32 -21.97 -59.58
CA ILE A 41 33.54 -21.59 -60.76
C ILE A 41 32.54 -22.70 -61.08
N GLU A 42 31.49 -22.77 -60.28
CA GLU A 42 30.31 -23.57 -60.59
C GLU A 42 29.48 -22.88 -61.67
N LEU A 43 28.84 -23.67 -62.55
CA LEU A 43 27.86 -23.16 -63.51
C LEU A 43 26.85 -22.27 -62.77
N ALA A 44 26.55 -21.08 -63.29
CA ALA A 44 25.57 -20.18 -62.67
C ALA A 44 24.29 -20.96 -62.29
N PRO A 45 23.73 -20.81 -61.09
CA PRO A 45 22.63 -21.67 -60.60
C PRO A 45 21.43 -21.78 -61.55
N ASN A 46 21.18 -20.77 -62.37
CA ASN A 46 20.10 -20.78 -63.38
C ASN A 46 20.44 -21.51 -64.68
N ARG A 47 21.69 -21.94 -64.88
CA ARG A 47 22.17 -22.71 -66.04
C ARG A 47 22.39 -24.18 -65.73
N LYS A 48 22.39 -24.57 -64.45
CA LYS A 48 22.41 -25.99 -64.06
C LYS A 48 21.06 -26.61 -64.44
N PRO A 49 21.03 -27.85 -64.97
CA PRO A 49 19.77 -28.57 -65.15
C PRO A 49 18.99 -28.57 -63.84
N TYR A 50 17.71 -28.22 -63.91
CA TYR A 50 16.84 -28.30 -62.74
C TYR A 50 16.60 -29.76 -62.36
N TYR A 51 16.14 -30.01 -61.14
CA TYR A 51 15.78 -31.36 -60.69
C TYR A 51 14.73 -31.96 -61.60
N THR A 52 14.79 -33.28 -61.81
CA THR A 52 13.74 -34.00 -62.56
C THR A 52 12.46 -34.07 -61.74
N ASP A 53 11.32 -34.31 -62.39
CA ASP A 53 10.03 -34.45 -61.69
C ASP A 53 10.09 -35.54 -60.61
N GLU A 54 10.64 -36.73 -60.89
CA GLU A 54 10.84 -37.76 -59.87
C GLU A 54 11.69 -37.31 -58.67
N GLU A 55 12.69 -36.46 -58.87
CA GLU A 55 13.52 -35.93 -57.78
C GLU A 55 12.77 -34.88 -56.96
N LEU A 56 11.99 -34.03 -57.63
CA LEU A 56 11.16 -32.99 -57.01
C LEU A 56 10.04 -33.61 -56.19
N GLU A 57 9.30 -34.57 -56.76
CA GLU A 57 8.12 -35.18 -56.14
C GLU A 57 8.45 -36.33 -55.18
N GLY A 58 9.65 -36.93 -55.26
CA GLY A 58 10.08 -37.99 -54.35
C GLY A 58 11.01 -37.47 -53.23
N PRO A 59 12.33 -37.71 -53.34
CA PRO A 59 13.28 -37.53 -52.24
C PRO A 59 13.42 -36.08 -51.77
N ARG A 60 13.17 -35.09 -52.64
CA ARG A 60 13.20 -33.67 -52.23
C ARG A 60 11.93 -33.27 -51.50
N LEU A 61 10.75 -33.62 -52.01
CA LEU A 61 9.47 -33.35 -51.37
C LEU A 61 9.39 -34.02 -49.99
N ASP A 62 9.74 -35.30 -49.89
CA ASP A 62 9.77 -36.05 -48.63
C ASP A 62 10.67 -35.39 -47.59
N ARG A 63 11.85 -34.91 -48.00
CA ARG A 63 12.78 -34.23 -47.09
C ARG A 63 12.22 -32.91 -46.57
N VAL A 64 11.57 -32.13 -47.43
CA VAL A 64 10.96 -30.85 -47.05
C VAL A 64 9.74 -31.08 -46.14
N LEU A 65 8.89 -32.06 -46.47
CA LEU A 65 7.75 -32.44 -45.65
C LEU A 65 8.17 -32.99 -44.29
N ALA A 66 9.24 -33.80 -44.23
CA ALA A 66 9.81 -34.29 -42.98
C ALA A 66 10.32 -33.14 -42.10
N LEU A 67 10.98 -32.13 -42.68
CA LEU A 67 11.37 -30.91 -41.95
C LEU A 67 10.15 -30.14 -41.45
N GLY A 68 9.09 -30.03 -42.26
CA GLY A 68 7.81 -29.45 -41.85
C GLY A 68 7.19 -30.20 -40.66
N LEU A 69 7.18 -31.53 -40.69
CA LEU A 69 6.67 -32.38 -39.61
C LEU A 69 7.48 -32.21 -38.32
N VAL A 70 8.81 -32.15 -38.42
CA VAL A 70 9.69 -31.88 -37.28
C VAL A 70 9.40 -30.51 -36.68
N GLY A 71 9.26 -29.47 -37.52
CA GLY A 71 8.88 -28.13 -37.06
C GLY A 71 7.53 -28.13 -36.35
N LEU A 72 6.55 -28.86 -36.89
CA LEU A 72 5.22 -28.99 -36.30
C LEU A 72 5.27 -29.75 -34.96
N PHE A 73 6.08 -30.80 -34.86
CA PHE A 73 6.31 -31.53 -33.61
C PHE A 73 6.97 -30.66 -32.53
N VAL A 74 7.97 -29.86 -32.91
CA VAL A 74 8.61 -28.90 -32.00
C VAL A 74 7.59 -27.89 -31.49
N VAL A 75 6.83 -27.25 -32.36
CA VAL A 75 5.81 -26.27 -31.97
C VAL A 75 4.73 -26.91 -31.10
N ALA A 76 4.25 -28.11 -31.48
CA ALA A 76 3.22 -28.85 -30.76
C ALA A 76 3.63 -29.26 -29.34
N ILE A 77 4.93 -29.41 -29.07
CA ILE A 77 5.44 -29.73 -27.73
C ILE A 77 5.87 -28.47 -26.97
N THR A 78 6.59 -27.56 -27.61
CA THR A 78 7.15 -26.38 -26.96
C THR A 78 6.06 -25.41 -26.51
N LEU A 79 4.99 -25.20 -27.28
CA LEU A 79 3.90 -24.28 -26.88
C LEU A 79 3.17 -24.76 -25.61
N PRO A 80 2.71 -26.02 -25.50
CA PRO A 80 2.12 -26.51 -24.26
C PRO A 80 3.08 -26.45 -23.06
N LEU A 81 4.36 -26.80 -23.25
CA LEU A 81 5.36 -26.72 -22.18
C LEU A 81 5.62 -25.27 -21.73
N TYR A 82 5.64 -24.31 -22.66
CA TYR A 82 5.74 -22.89 -22.35
C TYR A 82 4.53 -22.41 -21.55
N TRP A 83 3.33 -22.81 -21.98
CA TRP A 83 2.07 -22.44 -21.31
C TRP A 83 1.93 -23.06 -19.92
N LEU A 84 2.43 -24.28 -19.70
CA LEU A 84 2.46 -24.90 -18.35
C LEU A 84 3.27 -24.08 -17.33
N ASN A 85 4.25 -23.30 -17.79
CA ASN A 85 5.05 -22.41 -16.94
C ASN A 85 4.50 -20.97 -16.87
N GLU A 86 3.40 -20.67 -17.56
CA GLU A 86 2.77 -19.35 -17.55
C GLU A 86 2.33 -18.87 -16.16
N PRO A 87 1.74 -19.72 -15.28
CA PRO A 87 1.34 -19.27 -13.94
C PRO A 87 2.52 -18.71 -13.12
N GLY A 88 3.69 -19.35 -13.18
CA GLY A 88 4.88 -18.87 -12.48
C GLY A 88 5.41 -17.56 -13.05
N ARG A 89 5.28 -17.35 -14.38
CA ARG A 89 5.66 -16.10 -15.04
C ARG A 89 4.73 -14.95 -14.65
N GLN A 90 3.41 -15.22 -14.58
CA GLN A 90 2.41 -14.25 -14.14
C GLN A 90 2.63 -13.84 -12.68
N GLU A 91 2.92 -14.80 -11.80
CA GLU A 91 3.22 -14.53 -10.40
C GLU A 91 4.50 -13.70 -10.23
N GLY A 92 5.58 -14.06 -10.93
CA GLY A 92 6.81 -13.29 -10.93
C GLY A 92 6.63 -11.85 -11.44
N ALA A 93 5.79 -11.66 -12.46
CA ALA A 93 5.45 -10.32 -12.95
C ALA A 93 4.69 -9.50 -11.91
N ARG A 94 3.70 -10.10 -11.22
CA ARG A 94 2.95 -9.43 -10.13
C ARG A 94 3.87 -8.97 -9.01
N GLN A 95 4.79 -9.84 -8.56
CA GLN A 95 5.76 -9.50 -7.52
C GLN A 95 6.69 -8.37 -7.96
N ASP A 96 7.16 -8.40 -9.21
CA ASP A 96 8.05 -7.35 -9.73
C ASP A 96 7.34 -6.00 -9.87
N PHE A 97 6.09 -5.99 -10.33
CA PHE A 97 5.26 -4.78 -10.37
C PHE A 97 5.03 -4.23 -8.96
N ARG A 98 4.64 -5.07 -8.00
CA ARG A 98 4.44 -4.65 -6.61
C ARG A 98 5.71 -4.07 -6.01
N ARG A 99 6.85 -4.75 -6.16
CA ARG A 99 8.16 -4.25 -5.71
C ARG A 99 8.50 -2.91 -6.37
N THR A 100 8.25 -2.77 -7.67
CA THR A 100 8.53 -1.53 -8.40
C THR A 100 7.66 -0.37 -7.90
N PHE A 101 6.38 -0.61 -7.66
CA PHE A 101 5.45 0.42 -7.16
C PHE A 101 5.80 0.83 -5.73
N VAL A 102 6.08 -0.14 -4.85
CA VAL A 102 6.55 0.11 -3.48
C VAL A 102 7.84 0.93 -3.49
N ASN A 103 8.83 0.56 -4.32
CA ASN A 103 10.11 1.30 -4.40
C ASN A 103 9.93 2.73 -4.92
N ARG A 104 9.06 2.93 -5.92
CA ARG A 104 8.71 4.27 -6.40
C ARG A 104 7.97 5.07 -5.34
N GLY A 105 7.07 4.44 -4.60
CA GLY A 105 6.37 5.03 -3.46
C GLY A 105 7.30 5.46 -2.34
N ALA A 106 8.26 4.61 -1.99
CA ALA A 106 9.27 4.90 -0.98
C ALA A 106 10.09 6.15 -1.35
N ALA A 107 10.52 6.25 -2.62
CA ALA A 107 11.23 7.43 -3.11
C ALA A 107 10.36 8.72 -3.05
N LEU A 108 9.05 8.62 -3.27
CA LEU A 108 8.13 9.74 -3.10
C LEU A 108 7.92 10.09 -1.62
N PHE A 109 7.88 9.10 -0.74
CA PHE A 109 7.65 9.28 0.69
C PHE A 109 8.84 9.90 1.43
N ASP A 110 10.06 9.70 0.93
CA ASP A 110 11.29 10.15 1.56
C ASP A 110 11.33 11.69 1.79
N THR A 111 12.31 12.12 2.57
CA THR A 111 12.65 13.50 2.85
C THR A 111 12.95 14.29 1.57
N THR A 112 12.78 15.62 1.61
CA THR A 112 13.19 16.48 0.48
C THR A 112 14.68 16.40 0.18
N GLU A 113 15.51 16.10 1.20
CA GLU A 113 16.96 15.92 1.03
C GLU A 113 17.27 14.77 0.04
N ASN A 114 16.47 13.70 0.10
CA ASN A 114 16.57 12.54 -0.78
C ASN A 114 15.72 12.66 -2.06
N GLY A 115 15.14 13.84 -2.32
CA GLY A 115 14.31 14.10 -3.50
C GLY A 115 12.86 13.63 -3.40
N GLY A 116 12.39 13.26 -2.21
CA GLY A 116 10.99 12.94 -1.93
C GLY A 116 10.14 14.15 -1.55
N TYR A 117 8.89 13.89 -1.17
CA TYR A 117 7.88 14.90 -0.82
C TYR A 117 7.79 15.20 0.68
N ASN A 118 8.81 14.78 1.45
CA ASN A 118 8.96 15.07 2.87
C ASN A 118 7.95 14.39 3.81
N CYS A 119 7.25 13.35 3.34
CA CYS A 119 6.32 12.59 4.18
C CYS A 119 7.07 11.97 5.37
N ALA A 120 8.25 11.39 5.12
CA ALA A 120 9.11 10.79 6.13
C ALA A 120 9.54 11.78 7.22
N PHE A 121 9.83 13.03 6.88
CA PHE A 121 10.20 14.02 7.89
C PHE A 121 9.06 14.28 8.88
N CYS A 122 7.84 14.47 8.35
CA CYS A 122 6.66 14.71 9.18
C CYS A 122 6.21 13.45 9.91
N HIS A 123 6.26 12.28 9.28
CA HIS A 123 5.59 11.08 9.80
C HIS A 123 6.51 10.09 10.49
N GLY A 124 7.77 10.43 10.79
CA GLY A 124 8.64 9.59 11.63
C GLY A 124 9.55 8.67 10.84
N GLY A 125 10.24 9.21 9.83
CA GLY A 125 11.15 8.48 8.97
C GLY A 125 10.44 7.51 8.03
N MET A 126 11.21 6.60 7.44
CA MET A 126 10.71 5.59 6.49
C MET A 126 9.88 4.47 7.15
N THR A 127 9.88 4.37 8.48
CA THR A 127 8.98 3.45 9.21
C THR A 127 7.65 4.12 9.57
N ALA A 128 7.57 5.45 9.41
CA ALA A 128 6.37 6.23 9.60
C ALA A 128 5.68 6.06 10.97
N GLU A 129 6.47 6.03 12.05
CA GLU A 129 6.01 5.82 13.43
C GLU A 129 5.38 7.06 14.11
N GLY A 130 5.31 8.18 13.39
CA GLY A 130 4.89 9.48 13.90
C GLY A 130 6.07 10.36 14.31
N ASN A 131 5.89 11.68 14.28
CA ASN A 131 6.92 12.63 14.69
C ASN A 131 6.31 13.92 15.23
N VAL A 132 7.14 14.75 15.84
CA VAL A 132 6.80 16.12 16.23
C VAL A 132 7.61 17.09 15.38
N VAL A 133 6.93 17.94 14.61
CA VAL A 133 7.56 18.86 13.65
C VAL A 133 7.14 20.31 13.88
N PRO A 134 8.02 21.29 13.64
CA PRO A 134 7.64 22.70 13.75
C PRO A 134 6.59 23.07 12.70
N TYR A 135 5.57 23.82 13.11
CA TYR A 135 4.51 24.32 12.23
C TYR A 135 4.11 25.75 12.60
N THR A 136 3.82 26.56 11.58
CA THR A 136 3.36 27.94 11.77
C THR A 136 1.85 28.01 11.67
N ILE A 137 1.20 28.43 12.74
CA ILE A 137 -0.23 28.72 12.79
C ILE A 137 -0.46 30.13 12.27
N THR A 138 -1.48 30.28 11.42
CA THR A 138 -1.94 31.57 10.90
C THR A 138 -3.40 31.81 11.24
N ASP A 139 -3.79 33.09 11.30
CA ASP A 139 -5.18 33.49 11.51
C ASP A 139 -6.01 33.37 10.21
N ALA A 140 -7.30 33.72 10.28
CA ALA A 140 -8.21 33.67 9.13
C ALA A 140 -7.79 34.61 7.96
N ASN A 141 -6.92 35.59 8.22
CA ASN A 141 -6.38 36.51 7.22
C ASN A 141 -4.98 36.11 6.75
N GLY A 142 -4.49 34.93 7.16
CA GLY A 142 -3.16 34.42 6.83
C GLY A 142 -2.02 35.13 7.58
N GLN A 143 -2.32 35.88 8.64
CA GLN A 143 -1.31 36.52 9.47
C GLN A 143 -0.70 35.52 10.45
N PHE A 144 0.60 35.67 10.73
CA PHE A 144 1.31 34.83 11.70
C PHE A 144 0.67 34.94 13.10
N VAL A 145 0.43 33.80 13.74
CA VAL A 145 -0.04 33.71 15.13
C VAL A 145 1.08 33.16 16.03
N ALA A 146 1.56 31.96 15.73
CA ALA A 146 2.58 31.28 16.52
C ALA A 146 3.30 30.20 15.70
N THR A 147 4.47 29.80 16.17
CA THR A 147 5.14 28.56 15.74
C THR A 147 5.00 27.54 16.86
N VAL A 148 4.49 26.37 16.53
CA VAL A 148 4.18 25.28 17.47
C VAL A 148 4.87 23.99 17.07
N GLN A 149 4.93 23.04 18.01
CA GLN A 149 5.43 21.69 17.77
C GLN A 149 4.25 20.77 17.46
N TRP A 150 4.04 20.48 16.18
CA TRP A 150 2.91 19.70 15.68
C TRP A 150 3.18 18.20 15.72
N LYS A 151 2.28 17.45 16.35
CA LYS A 151 2.25 15.98 16.41
C LYS A 151 1.64 15.41 15.14
N ALA A 152 2.49 14.91 14.27
CA ALA A 152 2.11 14.21 13.05
C ALA A 152 1.95 12.71 13.35
N PRO A 153 0.80 12.12 12.97
CA PRO A 153 0.44 10.78 13.39
C PRO A 153 1.26 9.72 12.65
N ALA A 154 1.44 8.58 13.30
CA ALA A 154 1.96 7.38 12.69
C ALA A 154 1.11 6.95 11.48
N LEU A 155 1.80 6.58 10.40
CA LEU A 155 1.20 6.06 9.17
C LEU A 155 1.37 4.56 9.02
N ASN A 156 2.26 3.89 9.75
CA ASN A 156 2.35 2.43 9.82
C ASN A 156 1.11 1.73 10.43
N THR A 157 0.13 2.51 10.86
CA THR A 157 -1.18 2.02 11.35
C THR A 157 -2.36 2.62 10.58
N VAL A 158 -2.11 3.40 9.51
CA VAL A 158 -3.16 4.15 8.81
C VAL A 158 -4.19 3.23 8.14
N MET A 159 -3.77 2.09 7.62
CA MET A 159 -4.65 1.12 6.95
C MET A 159 -5.39 0.21 7.92
N LEU A 160 -5.06 0.28 9.23
CA LEU A 160 -5.87 -0.36 10.27
C LEU A 160 -7.21 0.35 10.49
N ARG A 161 -7.38 1.57 9.93
CA ARG A 161 -8.48 2.47 10.25
C ARG A 161 -9.08 3.22 9.05
N TYR A 162 -8.29 3.39 7.98
CA TYR A 162 -8.73 3.96 6.71
C TYR A 162 -8.58 2.95 5.57
N THR A 163 -9.50 2.99 4.63
CA THR A 163 -9.35 2.33 3.33
C THR A 163 -8.31 3.05 2.48
N ARG A 164 -7.78 2.36 1.46
CA ARG A 164 -6.92 2.98 0.43
C ARG A 164 -7.58 4.20 -0.21
N ALA A 165 -8.88 4.15 -0.46
CA ALA A 165 -9.64 5.24 -1.09
C ALA A 165 -9.72 6.46 -0.16
N GLU A 166 -9.99 6.26 1.13
CA GLU A 166 -9.98 7.34 2.13
C GLU A 166 -8.57 7.95 2.28
N VAL A 167 -7.51 7.12 2.29
CA VAL A 167 -6.12 7.62 2.29
C VAL A 167 -5.82 8.38 1.01
N ARG A 168 -6.30 7.90 -0.15
CA ARG A 168 -6.17 8.61 -1.43
C ARG A 168 -6.86 9.97 -1.38
N ASP A 169 -8.07 10.07 -0.85
CA ASP A 169 -8.80 11.34 -0.69
C ASP A 169 -8.02 12.33 0.20
N ILE A 170 -7.51 11.84 1.34
CA ILE A 170 -6.64 12.61 2.25
C ILE A 170 -5.38 13.11 1.52
N LEU A 171 -4.73 12.28 0.71
CA LEU A 171 -3.54 12.70 -0.04
C LEU A 171 -3.90 13.67 -1.17
N ILE A 172 -5.04 13.49 -1.83
CA ILE A 172 -5.49 14.40 -2.89
C ILE A 172 -5.71 15.79 -2.34
N TYR A 173 -6.52 15.93 -1.28
CA TYR A 173 -6.98 17.23 -0.80
C TYR A 173 -6.25 17.74 0.44
N GLY A 174 -5.34 16.95 1.01
CA GLY A 174 -4.68 17.25 2.27
C GLY A 174 -5.63 17.17 3.46
N ARG A 175 -5.17 17.67 4.61
CA ARG A 175 -6.01 17.83 5.80
C ARG A 175 -6.01 19.29 6.22
N THR A 176 -7.16 19.94 6.01
CA THR A 176 -7.42 21.31 6.48
C THR A 176 -7.12 21.42 7.98
N PHE A 177 -6.66 22.58 8.43
CA PHE A 177 -6.28 22.84 9.83
C PHE A 177 -5.05 22.03 10.31
N SER A 178 -4.31 21.38 9.40
CA SER A 178 -3.07 20.69 9.72
C SER A 178 -1.94 21.10 8.79
N PRO A 179 -0.67 20.77 9.11
CA PRO A 179 0.47 20.98 8.23
C PRO A 179 0.44 20.18 6.94
N MET A 180 -0.51 19.25 6.76
CA MET A 180 -0.57 18.34 5.60
C MET A 180 -1.27 19.02 4.41
N PRO A 181 -0.53 19.45 3.37
CA PRO A 181 -1.11 20.09 2.20
C PRO A 181 -1.79 19.06 1.29
N ALA A 182 -2.47 19.55 0.26
CA ALA A 182 -2.89 18.73 -0.87
C ALA A 182 -1.67 18.24 -1.66
N TRP A 183 -1.60 16.94 -1.94
CA TRP A 183 -0.55 16.33 -2.75
C TRP A 183 -1.02 15.93 -4.14
N GLY A 184 -2.30 15.59 -4.31
CA GLY A 184 -2.84 15.21 -5.61
C GLY A 184 -3.13 16.39 -6.52
N VAL A 185 -2.94 16.24 -7.83
CA VAL A 185 -3.24 17.28 -8.83
C VAL A 185 -4.67 17.80 -8.71
N ALA A 186 -5.64 16.93 -8.44
CA ALA A 186 -7.04 17.32 -8.26
C ALA A 186 -7.27 18.27 -7.06
N GLY A 187 -6.45 18.19 -6.01
CA GLY A 187 -6.45 19.11 -4.88
C GLY A 187 -5.46 20.27 -5.01
N GLY A 188 -4.78 20.41 -6.16
CA GLY A 188 -3.78 21.44 -6.41
C GLY A 188 -2.34 21.06 -6.03
N GLY A 189 -2.09 19.80 -5.69
CA GLY A 189 -0.75 19.28 -5.39
C GLY A 189 0.01 18.76 -6.62
N PRO A 190 1.26 18.30 -6.43
CA PRO A 190 2.17 17.92 -7.53
C PRO A 190 2.03 16.48 -8.04
N LEU A 191 1.34 15.59 -7.32
CA LEU A 191 1.30 14.15 -7.60
C LEU A 191 0.13 13.76 -8.49
N ASN A 192 0.42 13.03 -9.56
CA ASN A 192 -0.61 12.39 -10.38
C ASN A 192 -1.16 11.10 -9.73
N GLU A 193 -2.19 10.51 -10.32
CA GLU A 193 -2.88 9.31 -9.82
C GLU A 193 -1.93 8.12 -9.62
N GLN A 194 -1.03 7.85 -10.57
CA GLN A 194 -0.08 6.75 -10.45
C GLN A 194 0.95 6.98 -9.34
N GLN A 195 1.39 8.22 -9.14
CA GLN A 195 2.31 8.56 -8.05
C GLN A 195 1.64 8.41 -6.69
N LEU A 196 0.38 8.84 -6.56
CA LEU A 196 -0.42 8.61 -5.35
C LEU A 196 -0.62 7.13 -5.09
N GLN A 197 -0.90 6.33 -6.13
CA GLN A 197 -1.01 4.88 -6.02
C GLN A 197 0.29 4.26 -5.50
N ASN A 198 1.44 4.60 -6.08
CA ASN A 198 2.74 4.11 -5.62
C ASN A 198 3.00 4.50 -4.15
N LEU A 199 2.67 5.74 -3.77
CA LEU A 199 2.83 6.22 -2.40
C LEU A 199 1.97 5.41 -1.42
N ILE A 200 0.72 5.11 -1.78
CA ILE A 200 -0.17 4.26 -0.99
C ILE A 200 0.34 2.82 -0.93
N ASP A 201 0.87 2.27 -2.04
CA ASP A 201 1.48 0.93 -2.06
C ASP A 201 2.66 0.83 -1.09
N TYR A 202 3.47 1.88 -0.99
CA TYR A 202 4.53 1.95 0.01
C TYR A 202 4.00 2.07 1.43
N MET A 203 3.02 2.94 1.69
CA MET A 203 2.40 3.08 3.01
C MET A 203 1.78 1.76 3.50
N GLU A 204 1.19 0.99 2.58
CA GLU A 204 0.67 -0.35 2.87
C GLU A 204 1.80 -1.34 3.21
N SER A 205 2.94 -1.27 2.52
CA SER A 205 4.08 -2.16 2.76
C SER A 205 4.76 -1.98 4.13
N ILE A 206 4.52 -0.86 4.81
CA ILE A 206 5.07 -0.56 6.13
C ILE A 206 4.05 -0.70 7.26
N GLN A 207 2.85 -1.23 6.98
CA GLN A 207 1.83 -1.41 8.02
C GLN A 207 2.25 -2.46 9.05
N ILE A 208 1.80 -2.28 10.29
CA ILE A 208 1.79 -3.35 11.29
C ILE A 208 0.81 -4.43 10.84
N ASP A 209 1.28 -5.67 10.69
CA ASP A 209 0.47 -6.78 10.23
C ASP A 209 -0.29 -7.45 11.39
N ILE A 210 -1.41 -6.86 11.80
CA ILE A 210 -2.27 -7.41 12.87
C ILE A 210 -3.06 -8.67 12.43
N ASN A 211 -2.88 -9.14 11.19
CA ASN A 211 -3.42 -10.44 10.78
C ASN A 211 -2.58 -11.58 11.34
N ASP A 212 -1.29 -11.35 11.59
CA ASP A 212 -0.44 -12.24 12.35
C ASP A 212 -0.91 -12.23 13.84
N PRO A 213 -1.33 -13.37 14.41
CA PRO A 213 -1.80 -13.44 15.79
C PRO A 213 -0.78 -12.97 16.83
N ASP A 214 0.51 -13.25 16.61
CA ASP A 214 1.57 -12.91 17.57
C ASP A 214 1.81 -11.39 17.56
N VAL A 215 1.87 -10.79 16.38
CA VAL A 215 1.97 -9.33 16.20
C VAL A 215 0.75 -8.62 16.78
N ARG A 216 -0.45 -9.19 16.59
CA ARG A 216 -1.69 -8.62 17.14
C ARG A 216 -1.72 -8.64 18.66
N GLU A 217 -1.23 -9.70 19.30
CA GLU A 217 -1.15 -9.77 20.75
C GLU A 217 -0.16 -8.73 21.31
N GLU A 218 1.03 -8.62 20.69
CA GLU A 218 2.03 -7.61 21.04
C GLU A 218 1.48 -6.19 20.87
N PHE A 219 0.84 -5.91 19.73
CA PHE A 219 0.24 -4.61 19.45
C PHE A 219 -0.83 -4.21 20.46
N ARG A 220 -1.68 -5.14 20.91
CA ARG A 220 -2.68 -4.88 21.95
C ARG A 220 -2.04 -4.61 23.31
N ALA A 221 -1.01 -5.37 23.67
CA ALA A 221 -0.25 -5.13 24.90
C ALA A 221 0.46 -3.77 24.88
N GLU A 222 0.97 -3.35 23.73
CA GLU A 222 1.58 -2.04 23.53
C GLU A 222 0.56 -0.90 23.74
N ILE A 223 -0.66 -1.03 23.19
CA ILE A 223 -1.73 -0.04 23.41
C ILE A 223 -2.07 0.06 24.89
N GLU A 224 -2.22 -1.07 25.60
CA GLU A 224 -2.54 -1.05 27.03
C GLU A 224 -1.44 -0.33 27.83
N ALA A 225 -0.18 -0.68 27.58
CA ALA A 225 0.96 -0.02 28.21
C ALA A 225 1.01 1.48 27.85
N ALA A 226 0.65 1.86 26.63
CA ALA A 226 0.57 3.25 26.22
C ALA A 226 -0.53 4.02 26.97
N VAL A 227 -1.69 3.40 27.19
CA VAL A 227 -2.80 3.99 27.97
C VAL A 227 -2.39 4.19 29.43
N GLU A 228 -1.77 3.18 30.06
CA GLU A 228 -1.25 3.30 31.43
C GLU A 228 -0.20 4.41 31.55
N ASN A 229 0.73 4.47 30.60
CA ASN A 229 1.76 5.51 30.56
C ASN A 229 1.17 6.90 30.36
N GLU A 230 0.15 7.04 29.50
CA GLU A 230 -0.56 8.28 29.25
C GLU A 230 -1.30 8.77 30.51
N MET A 231 -1.96 7.87 31.26
CA MET A 231 -2.57 8.18 32.56
C MET A 231 -1.56 8.65 33.59
N ARG A 232 -0.42 7.95 33.71
CA ARG A 232 0.67 8.32 34.62
C ARG A 232 1.21 9.72 34.31
N LEU A 233 1.47 10.01 33.03
CA LEU A 233 1.98 11.32 32.61
C LEU A 233 0.96 12.44 32.85
N ALA A 234 -0.33 12.16 32.68
CA ALA A 234 -1.39 13.12 32.98
C ALA A 234 -1.47 13.45 34.49
N GLU A 235 -1.29 12.45 35.34
CA GLU A 235 -1.18 12.63 36.79
C GLU A 235 0.04 13.49 37.16
N GLU A 236 1.21 13.21 36.58
CA GLU A 236 2.43 14.00 36.76
C GLU A 236 2.29 15.46 36.28
N ALA A 237 1.50 15.68 35.22
CA ALA A 237 1.15 17.01 34.72
C ALA A 237 0.08 17.73 35.59
N GLY A 238 -0.44 17.08 36.63
CA GLY A 238 -1.45 17.62 37.54
C GLY A 238 -2.88 17.63 36.98
N VAL A 239 -3.13 16.86 35.91
CA VAL A 239 -4.44 16.75 35.25
C VAL A 239 -4.78 15.26 35.04
N PRO A 240 -4.94 14.47 36.12
CA PRO A 240 -5.17 13.03 36.00
C PRO A 240 -6.48 12.73 35.26
N TYR A 241 -6.44 11.76 34.35
CA TYR A 241 -7.64 11.27 33.69
C TYR A 241 -8.51 10.47 34.66
N ALA A 242 -9.82 10.72 34.64
CA ALA A 242 -10.78 10.09 35.54
C ALA A 242 -11.15 8.67 35.12
N THR A 243 -11.03 8.36 33.82
CA THR A 243 -11.42 7.05 33.27
C THR A 243 -10.41 6.60 32.21
N ARG A 244 -10.36 5.29 31.98
CA ARG A 244 -9.58 4.71 30.88
C ARG A 244 -10.03 5.25 29.51
N GLY A 245 -11.34 5.36 29.28
CA GLY A 245 -11.90 5.96 28.06
C GLY A 245 -11.45 7.41 27.80
N GLU A 246 -11.23 8.21 28.85
CA GLU A 246 -10.66 9.56 28.74
C GLU A 246 -9.19 9.54 28.32
N ALA A 247 -8.40 8.64 28.91
CA ALA A 247 -7.00 8.46 28.53
C ALA A 247 -6.87 8.00 27.07
N MET A 248 -7.72 7.07 26.63
CA MET A 248 -7.77 6.61 25.24
C MET A 248 -8.22 7.72 24.28
N PHE A 249 -9.22 8.52 24.66
CA PHE A 249 -9.65 9.67 23.87
C PHE A 249 -8.48 10.63 23.59
N ASN A 250 -7.56 10.78 24.55
CA ASN A 250 -6.37 11.63 24.48
C ASN A 250 -5.06 10.85 24.26
N LEU A 251 -5.09 9.60 23.78
CA LEU A 251 -3.90 8.76 23.74
C LEU A 251 -2.76 9.36 22.89
N GLY A 252 -1.65 9.69 23.54
CA GLY A 252 -0.52 10.37 22.89
C GLY A 252 -0.47 11.87 23.13
N TYR A 253 -1.36 12.45 23.94
CA TYR A 253 -1.28 13.86 24.29
C TYR A 253 -0.03 14.14 25.12
N TYR A 254 0.17 13.44 26.24
CA TYR A 254 1.37 13.62 27.05
C TYR A 254 2.53 12.70 26.60
N SER A 255 2.22 11.48 26.18
CA SER A 255 3.23 10.47 25.82
C SER A 255 3.82 10.62 24.42
N ASN A 256 3.19 11.41 23.53
CA ASN A 256 3.46 11.42 22.09
C ASN A 256 3.31 10.06 21.39
N TYR A 257 2.66 9.09 22.04
CA TYR A 257 2.45 7.75 21.49
C TYR A 257 1.87 7.81 20.07
N ALA A 258 2.61 7.22 19.12
CA ALA A 258 2.29 7.18 17.70
C ALA A 258 1.87 8.54 17.08
N GLY A 259 2.37 9.66 17.60
CA GLY A 259 1.98 11.01 17.17
C GLY A 259 0.48 11.29 17.29
N GLY A 260 -0.21 10.62 18.22
CA GLY A 260 -1.65 10.73 18.42
C GLY A 260 -2.51 10.06 17.35
N ALA A 261 -1.95 9.08 16.63
CA ALA A 261 -2.68 8.31 15.61
C ALA A 261 -3.95 7.64 16.19
N PHE A 262 -3.92 7.30 17.48
CA PHE A 262 -4.98 6.62 18.21
C PHE A 262 -5.97 7.58 18.89
N ALA A 263 -5.61 8.86 19.05
CA ALA A 263 -6.42 9.81 19.79
C ALA A 263 -7.62 10.33 19.01
N CYS A 264 -8.79 10.26 19.64
CA CYS A 264 -10.00 10.95 19.19
C CYS A 264 -9.85 12.48 19.30
N GLY A 265 -9.17 12.95 20.35
CA GLY A 265 -8.91 14.36 20.63
C GLY A 265 -8.17 15.07 19.49
N ARG A 266 -7.33 14.35 18.73
CA ARG A 266 -6.62 14.91 17.57
C ARG A 266 -7.56 15.52 16.53
N CYS A 267 -8.75 14.95 16.37
CA CYS A 267 -9.77 15.45 15.46
C CYS A 267 -10.83 16.28 16.20
N HIS A 268 -11.19 15.89 17.42
CA HIS A 268 -12.34 16.42 18.14
C HIS A 268 -12.01 17.46 19.22
N THR A 269 -10.74 17.82 19.41
CA THR A 269 -10.31 18.83 20.38
C THR A 269 -9.38 19.84 19.70
N THR A 270 -9.73 21.14 19.75
CA THR A 270 -8.84 22.20 19.23
C THR A 270 -7.51 22.19 19.97
N GLY A 271 -6.40 22.39 19.28
CA GLY A 271 -5.09 22.51 19.92
C GLY A 271 -4.44 21.21 20.38
N TRP A 272 -5.13 20.08 20.22
CA TRP A 272 -4.63 18.78 20.68
C TRP A 272 -3.28 18.40 20.06
N SER A 273 -3.12 18.65 18.76
CA SER A 273 -1.89 18.28 18.03
C SER A 273 -0.65 19.11 18.37
N TYR A 274 -0.75 20.12 19.24
CA TYR A 274 0.38 21.00 19.55
C TYR A 274 0.42 21.47 21.01
N ASP A 275 -0.03 20.61 21.94
CA ASP A 275 0.08 20.81 23.39
C ASP A 275 -0.68 22.03 23.97
N GLU A 276 -1.63 22.56 23.21
CA GLU A 276 -2.51 23.65 23.64
C GLU A 276 -3.97 23.22 23.56
N LYS A 277 -4.27 21.98 23.99
CA LYS A 277 -5.62 21.43 23.85
C LYS A 277 -6.65 22.24 24.62
N GLY A 278 -7.76 22.55 23.97
CA GLY A 278 -8.97 23.07 24.61
C GLY A 278 -9.70 21.98 25.41
N PRO A 279 -10.91 22.27 25.90
CA PRO A 279 -11.76 21.26 26.54
C PRO A 279 -12.02 20.08 25.60
N ASP A 280 -11.96 18.86 26.11
CA ASP A 280 -12.08 17.66 25.28
C ASP A 280 -13.40 17.61 24.52
N GLY A 281 -13.33 17.30 23.23
CA GLY A 281 -14.50 17.23 22.36
C GLY A 281 -15.04 18.59 21.89
N ASN A 282 -14.37 19.72 22.15
CA ASN A 282 -14.88 21.04 21.74
C ASN A 282 -14.89 21.26 20.20
N GLY A 283 -14.39 20.30 19.42
CA GLY A 283 -14.41 20.30 17.96
C GLY A 283 -13.17 20.96 17.36
N ALA A 284 -12.67 20.42 16.26
CA ALA A 284 -11.57 21.02 15.50
C ALA A 284 -11.69 20.64 14.02
N LEU A 285 -11.02 19.57 13.60
CA LEU A 285 -11.21 18.96 12.29
C LEU A 285 -12.53 18.19 12.23
N GLY A 286 -12.85 17.47 13.30
CA GLY A 286 -14.13 16.81 13.53
C GLY A 286 -15.12 17.72 14.25
N PRO A 287 -16.43 17.39 14.20
CA PRO A 287 -17.44 18.15 14.92
C PRO A 287 -17.21 18.12 16.43
N SER A 288 -17.80 19.08 17.14
CA SER A 288 -17.84 19.01 18.60
C SER A 288 -18.62 17.77 19.05
N LEU A 289 -18.15 17.15 20.12
CA LEU A 289 -18.77 16.01 20.79
C LEU A 289 -19.42 16.39 22.14
N ARG A 290 -19.22 17.64 22.58
CA ARG A 290 -19.71 18.19 23.85
C ARG A 290 -21.16 18.62 23.77
N GLY A 291 -21.78 18.83 24.93
CA GLY A 291 -23.07 19.55 25.02
C GLY A 291 -24.20 18.76 24.36
N ASP A 292 -24.29 17.47 24.70
CA ASP A 292 -25.29 16.54 24.19
C ASP A 292 -25.27 16.30 22.67
N VAL A 293 -24.24 16.74 21.93
CA VAL A 293 -24.15 16.48 20.49
C VAL A 293 -24.12 14.97 20.21
N SER A 294 -23.34 14.22 20.98
CA SER A 294 -23.23 12.76 20.86
C SER A 294 -24.56 12.05 21.19
N THR A 295 -25.23 12.44 22.28
CA THR A 295 -26.49 11.85 22.74
C THR A 295 -27.68 12.28 21.88
N THR A 296 -27.63 13.45 21.24
CA THR A 296 -28.61 13.89 20.24
C THR A 296 -28.42 13.14 18.93
N ARG A 297 -27.17 12.92 18.50
CA ARG A 297 -26.87 12.16 17.29
C ARG A 297 -27.23 10.67 17.45
N PHE A 298 -26.98 10.11 18.63
CA PHE A 298 -27.24 8.71 18.95
C PHE A 298 -28.08 8.59 20.24
N PRO A 299 -29.41 8.76 20.12
CA PRO A 299 -30.29 8.88 21.27
C PRO A 299 -30.59 7.53 21.94
N GLY A 300 -30.75 7.60 23.26
CA GLY A 300 -31.08 6.46 24.11
C GLY A 300 -29.84 5.85 24.78
N PRO A 301 -29.98 5.33 26.02
CA PRO A 301 -28.85 4.84 26.81
C PRO A 301 -28.33 3.46 26.37
N VAL A 302 -29.12 2.70 25.61
CA VAL A 302 -28.76 1.35 25.12
C VAL A 302 -28.62 1.38 23.60
N VAL A 303 -29.72 1.49 22.86
CA VAL A 303 -29.69 1.48 21.38
C VAL A 303 -28.81 2.58 20.80
N GLY A 304 -28.92 3.82 21.30
CA GLY A 304 -28.05 4.91 20.85
C GLY A 304 -26.59 4.72 21.26
N PHE A 305 -26.33 4.10 22.41
CA PHE A 305 -24.97 3.76 22.81
C PHE A 305 -24.36 2.74 21.83
N ASP A 306 -25.08 1.66 21.53
CA ASP A 306 -24.62 0.61 20.60
C ASP A 306 -24.42 1.16 19.18
N GLN A 307 -25.32 2.02 18.69
CA GLN A 307 -25.16 2.69 17.40
C GLN A 307 -23.94 3.61 17.34
N GLN A 308 -23.61 4.28 18.46
CA GLN A 308 -22.41 5.11 18.53
C GLN A 308 -21.14 4.25 18.56
N VAL A 309 -21.16 3.14 19.29
CA VAL A 309 -20.05 2.16 19.30
C VAL A 309 -19.83 1.60 17.90
N GLU A 310 -20.89 1.16 17.22
CA GLU A 310 -20.82 0.68 15.84
C GLU A 310 -20.25 1.76 14.90
N PHE A 311 -20.70 3.01 15.02
CA PHE A 311 -20.18 4.11 14.22
C PHE A 311 -18.68 4.37 14.46
N VAL A 312 -18.20 4.30 15.71
CA VAL A 312 -16.76 4.45 16.00
C VAL A 312 -15.97 3.22 15.54
N CYS A 313 -16.57 2.03 15.62
CA CYS A 313 -15.95 0.80 15.17
C CYS A 313 -15.75 0.77 13.66
N THR A 314 -16.79 1.11 12.89
CA THR A 314 -16.80 1.03 11.44
C THR A 314 -16.30 2.31 10.80
N GLY A 315 -16.52 3.47 11.39
CA GLY A 315 -16.20 4.78 10.83
C GLY A 315 -17.30 5.35 9.94
N SER A 316 -17.09 6.58 9.45
CA SER A 316 -18.00 7.23 8.51
C SER A 316 -17.72 6.83 7.07
N GLU A 317 -18.74 6.72 6.24
CA GLU A 317 -18.61 6.52 4.78
C GLU A 317 -19.22 7.70 4.04
N HIS A 318 -18.59 8.13 2.94
CA HIS A 318 -19.01 9.33 2.21
C HIS A 318 -20.43 9.17 1.66
N GLY A 319 -21.32 10.08 2.05
CA GLY A 319 -22.71 10.08 1.60
C GLY A 319 -23.65 9.15 2.38
N VAL A 320 -23.11 8.23 3.20
CA VAL A 320 -23.89 7.27 3.99
C VAL A 320 -24.41 7.91 5.26
N ARG A 321 -25.67 7.64 5.59
CA ARG A 321 -26.30 8.17 6.80
C ARG A 321 -25.78 7.44 8.05
N TYR A 322 -25.59 8.19 9.14
CA TYR A 322 -25.36 7.64 10.47
C TYR A 322 -26.14 8.42 11.53
N GLY A 323 -26.61 7.72 12.57
CA GLY A 323 -27.41 8.31 13.65
C GLY A 323 -28.59 9.17 13.16
N GLN A 324 -28.97 10.15 13.97
CA GLN A 324 -29.97 11.16 13.62
C GLN A 324 -29.33 12.33 12.86
N ASN A 325 -29.77 12.55 11.61
CA ASN A 325 -29.35 13.68 10.77
C ASN A 325 -27.83 13.76 10.50
N GLY A 326 -27.11 12.64 10.62
CA GLY A 326 -25.70 12.54 10.24
C GLY A 326 -25.53 11.99 8.84
N GLN A 327 -24.59 12.56 8.09
CA GLN A 327 -24.10 12.02 6.82
C GLN A 327 -22.58 11.94 6.89
N GLY A 328 -22.04 10.77 6.59
CA GLY A 328 -20.62 10.51 6.64
C GLY A 328 -19.85 11.19 5.51
N THR A 329 -18.58 11.47 5.78
CA THR A 329 -17.67 12.13 4.84
C THR A 329 -16.52 11.23 4.41
N GLY A 330 -16.38 10.02 4.99
CA GLY A 330 -15.20 9.18 4.84
C GLY A 330 -14.01 9.62 5.71
N ARG A 331 -14.13 10.73 6.46
CA ARG A 331 -13.00 11.30 7.22
C ARG A 331 -12.90 10.82 8.65
N MET A 332 -13.99 10.30 9.23
CA MET A 332 -13.93 9.61 10.52
C MET A 332 -13.59 8.14 10.27
N PRO A 333 -12.38 7.68 10.63
CA PRO A 333 -12.00 6.29 10.42
C PRO A 333 -12.74 5.34 11.37
N GLY A 334 -12.73 4.06 11.03
CA GLY A 334 -13.16 2.99 11.93
C GLY A 334 -12.00 2.52 12.81
N PHE A 335 -12.28 2.12 14.05
CA PHE A 335 -11.24 1.68 14.99
C PHE A 335 -11.32 0.23 15.41
N CYS A 336 -12.47 -0.45 15.27
CA CYS A 336 -12.61 -1.87 15.69
C CYS A 336 -12.39 -2.85 14.53
N GLN A 337 -12.24 -2.33 13.33
CA GLN A 337 -12.46 -3.03 12.09
C GLN A 337 -11.42 -2.58 11.07
N THR A 338 -10.56 -3.52 10.64
CA THR A 338 -9.64 -3.29 9.54
C THR A 338 -10.47 -3.30 8.26
N PRO A 339 -10.49 -2.21 7.48
CA PRO A 339 -11.27 -2.18 6.24
C PRO A 339 -10.77 -3.28 5.28
N ALA A 340 -11.69 -4.04 4.69
CA ALA A 340 -11.32 -5.05 3.70
C ALA A 340 -10.72 -4.39 2.45
N GLU A 341 -9.77 -5.06 1.81
CA GLU A 341 -9.31 -4.73 0.46
C GLU A 341 -10.07 -5.59 -0.57
N ALA A 342 -10.96 -5.00 -1.38
CA ALA A 342 -11.52 -5.67 -2.56
C ALA A 342 -10.79 -5.21 -3.86
N PRO A 343 -10.43 -6.11 -4.77
CA PRO A 343 -9.95 -5.73 -6.09
C PRO A 343 -11.05 -4.98 -6.86
N ASN A 344 -10.70 -3.91 -7.58
CA ASN A 344 -11.61 -3.30 -8.53
C ASN A 344 -11.90 -4.33 -9.65
N PRO A 345 -13.17 -4.66 -9.94
CA PRO A 345 -13.52 -5.57 -11.02
C PRO A 345 -13.24 -4.99 -12.42
N ALA A 346 -12.92 -3.70 -12.56
CA ALA A 346 -12.41 -3.13 -13.79
C ALA A 346 -10.90 -3.44 -13.93
N GLU A 347 -10.50 -4.05 -15.05
CA GLU A 347 -9.14 -4.46 -15.41
C GLU A 347 -8.13 -3.29 -15.60
N THR A 348 -8.18 -2.25 -14.77
CA THR A 348 -7.28 -1.07 -14.82
C THR A 348 -6.04 -1.22 -13.94
N GLY A 349 -5.93 -2.29 -13.15
CA GLY A 349 -4.84 -2.46 -12.19
C GLY A 349 -4.91 -1.51 -10.99
N GLU A 350 -6.03 -0.79 -10.83
CA GLU A 350 -6.31 -0.02 -9.63
C GLU A 350 -6.96 -0.91 -8.57
N VAL A 351 -6.42 -0.94 -7.36
CA VAL A 351 -7.07 -1.57 -6.20
C VAL A 351 -8.10 -0.56 -5.66
N GLY A 352 -9.29 -0.56 -6.26
CA GLY A 352 -10.46 0.19 -5.81
C GLY A 352 -11.42 -0.72 -5.03
N VAL A 353 -11.78 -0.33 -3.82
CA VAL A 353 -12.67 -1.07 -2.92
C VAL A 353 -13.91 -0.25 -2.60
N GLU A 354 -15.10 -0.84 -2.71
CA GLU A 354 -16.30 -0.54 -1.90
C GLU A 354 -16.89 -1.91 -1.48
N ALA A 355 -17.42 -2.20 -0.28
CA ALA A 355 -17.78 -1.43 0.91
C ALA A 355 -17.34 -2.18 2.19
N ARG A 356 -17.36 -1.51 3.35
CA ARG A 356 -16.95 -2.03 4.67
C ARG A 356 -17.79 -3.22 5.16
N GLU A 357 -17.40 -4.45 4.80
CA GLU A 357 -17.50 -5.60 5.72
C GLU A 357 -16.08 -5.95 6.16
N ALA A 358 -15.74 -5.45 7.34
CA ALA A 358 -14.40 -5.48 7.90
C ALA A 358 -14.08 -6.80 8.62
N SER A 359 -12.82 -6.93 9.03
CA SER A 359 -12.41 -7.96 10.00
C SER A 359 -13.41 -8.06 11.15
N ASP A 360 -13.75 -9.29 11.55
CA ASP A 360 -14.65 -9.49 12.69
C ASP A 360 -13.99 -8.90 13.95
N PRO A 361 -14.64 -7.90 14.61
CA PRO A 361 -14.12 -7.27 15.83
C PRO A 361 -13.80 -8.28 16.94
N ALA A 362 -14.45 -9.44 16.95
CA ALA A 362 -14.28 -10.48 17.95
C ALA A 362 -13.07 -11.39 17.70
N THR A 363 -12.58 -11.51 16.45
CA THR A 363 -11.56 -12.52 16.09
C THR A 363 -10.27 -11.94 15.53
N VAL A 364 -10.36 -10.96 14.63
CA VAL A 364 -9.18 -10.32 14.00
C VAL A 364 -9.06 -8.85 14.46
N GLY A 365 -10.19 -8.16 14.68
CA GLY A 365 -10.23 -6.81 15.21
C GLY A 365 -9.54 -5.77 14.32
N GLY A 366 -9.64 -4.50 14.72
CA GLY A 366 -8.89 -3.38 14.17
C GLY A 366 -7.91 -2.84 15.21
N MET A 367 -7.69 -1.53 15.16
CA MET A 367 -6.82 -0.81 16.10
C MET A 367 -7.22 -0.98 17.59
N TYR A 368 -8.53 -1.02 17.87
CA TYR A 368 -9.09 -1.16 19.21
C TYR A 368 -9.99 -2.38 19.31
N SER A 369 -10.12 -2.91 20.52
CA SER A 369 -11.16 -3.89 20.83
C SER A 369 -12.54 -3.22 20.91
N LEU A 370 -13.61 -4.03 20.90
CA LEU A 370 -14.96 -3.51 21.12
C LEU A 370 -15.10 -2.89 22.51
N GLU A 371 -14.45 -3.46 23.52
CA GLU A 371 -14.48 -2.97 24.90
C GLU A 371 -13.81 -1.60 25.03
N ASP A 372 -12.66 -1.42 24.38
CA ASP A 372 -11.96 -0.14 24.29
C ASP A 372 -12.85 0.96 23.71
N VAL A 373 -13.52 0.67 22.59
CA VAL A 373 -14.42 1.64 21.96
C VAL A 373 -15.63 1.92 22.84
N GLN A 374 -16.16 0.93 23.57
CA GLN A 374 -17.23 1.18 24.54
C GLN A 374 -16.78 2.13 25.66
N GLU A 375 -15.55 2.01 26.16
CA GLU A 375 -15.02 2.94 27.17
C GLU A 375 -14.87 4.36 26.62
N ILE A 376 -14.31 4.51 25.42
CA ILE A 376 -14.22 5.81 24.74
C ILE A 376 -15.62 6.42 24.57
N VAL A 377 -16.61 5.63 24.11
CA VAL A 377 -17.98 6.11 23.91
C VAL A 377 -18.64 6.50 25.23
N ARG A 378 -18.40 5.78 26.34
CA ARG A 378 -18.88 6.18 27.68
C ARG A 378 -18.32 7.55 28.07
N TYR A 379 -17.03 7.78 27.87
CA TYR A 379 -16.41 9.07 28.14
C TYR A 379 -16.95 10.18 27.23
N VAL A 380 -17.03 9.94 25.92
CA VAL A 380 -17.55 10.92 24.95
C VAL A 380 -18.98 11.33 25.26
N ARG A 381 -19.81 10.40 25.74
CA ARG A 381 -21.20 10.69 26.14
C ARG A 381 -21.30 11.43 27.48
N SER A 382 -20.20 11.54 28.24
CA SER A 382 -20.14 12.35 29.46
C SER A 382 -19.62 13.78 29.25
N LEU A 383 -19.21 14.14 28.02
CA LEU A 383 -18.53 15.42 27.70
C LEU A 383 -19.42 16.68 27.67
#